data_AF-A0A965QCB4-F1
#
_entry.id   AF-A0A965QCB4-F1
#
_cell.length_a   1.000
_cell.length_b   1.000
_cell.length_c   1.000
_cell.angle_alpha   90.00
_cell.angle_beta   90.00
_cell.angle_gamma   90.00
#
_symmetry.space_group_name_H-M   'P 1'
#
loop_
_entity.id
_entity.type
_entity.pdbx_description
1 polymer ?
#
loop_
_entity_poly.entity_id
_entity_poly.type
_entity_poly.pdbx_seq_one_letter_code
_entity_poly.pdbx_strand_id
1 'polypeptide(L)'
;MKILLFIPFLFMCSMVIGQTYNSDSIIGKPKKIGNLEIAQNDFPRKLYWYDIEKALTDLGNGWRLPTKDELNIMFLNKEKISGFANSRYWSSTDGGDNSAWGQGFESGNQKLANKFNNNYFVRAVRAF
;
A
#
# COMPACT_ATOMS: atom_id res chain seq x y z
N MET A 1 25.82 19.30 51.02
CA MET A 1 25.46 19.74 49.66
C MET A 1 26.24 18.91 48.64
N LYS A 2 25.59 17.95 47.99
CA LYS A 2 26.04 17.34 46.72
C LYS A 2 24.78 17.19 45.88
N ILE A 3 24.72 17.98 44.81
CA ILE A 3 23.60 18.01 43.86
C ILE A 3 23.71 16.73 43.03
N LEU A 4 22.81 15.78 43.26
CA LEU A 4 22.65 14.62 42.39
C LEU A 4 21.76 15.07 41.22
N LEU A 5 22.40 15.32 40.07
CA LEU A 5 21.72 15.66 38.82
C LEU A 5 20.84 14.49 38.39
N PHE A 6 19.53 14.66 38.53
CA PHE A 6 18.54 13.89 37.76
C PHE A 6 18.71 14.28 36.29
N ILE A 7 19.27 13.38 35.48
CA ILE A 7 19.08 13.42 34.03
C ILE A 7 17.85 12.54 33.75
N PRO A 8 16.66 13.12 33.49
CA PRO A 8 15.59 12.31 32.94
C PRO A 8 16.09 11.84 31.57
N PHE A 9 16.25 10.52 31.42
CA PHE A 9 16.61 9.94 30.14
C PHE A 9 15.53 10.35 29.14
N LEU A 10 15.91 11.31 28.30
CA LEU A 10 15.08 12.01 27.35
C LEU A 10 14.43 10.96 26.46
N PHE A 11 13.10 11.03 26.36
CA PHE A 11 12.27 10.31 25.41
C PHE A 11 12.75 10.66 23.99
N MET A 12 13.76 9.94 23.49
CA MET A 12 14.39 10.25 22.21
C MET A 12 13.58 9.63 21.07
N CYS A 13 12.67 10.45 20.53
CA CYS A 13 12.22 10.51 19.14
C CYS A 13 12.25 9.17 18.37
N SER A 14 11.12 8.53 18.18
CA SER A 14 10.39 8.83 16.95
C SER A 14 8.88 8.83 17.19
N MET A 15 8.33 10.03 17.42
CA MET A 15 7.00 10.29 16.88
C MET A 15 7.18 10.28 15.36
N VAL A 16 7.19 9.07 14.77
CA VAL A 16 6.82 8.94 13.36
C VAL A 16 5.43 9.53 13.33
N ILE A 17 5.28 10.68 12.67
CA ILE A 17 3.97 11.18 12.27
C ILE A 17 3.45 10.12 11.31
N GLY A 18 2.88 9.05 11.87
CA GLY A 18 2.23 8.01 11.11
C GLY A 18 1.06 8.71 10.46
N GLN A 19 1.17 9.03 9.18
CA GLN A 19 0.05 9.59 8.45
C GLN A 19 -1.11 8.60 8.59
N THR A 20 -2.14 9.01 9.31
CA THR A 20 -3.36 8.23 9.46
C THR A 20 -4.20 8.49 8.22
N TYR A 21 -4.40 7.45 7.41
CA TYR A 21 -5.30 7.56 6.26
C TYR A 21 -6.75 7.43 6.73
N ASN A 22 -7.65 8.20 6.13
CA ASN A 22 -9.07 7.99 6.32
C ASN A 22 -9.49 6.70 5.60
N SER A 23 -9.81 5.66 6.37
CA SER A 23 -10.18 4.34 5.85
C SER A 23 -11.40 4.39 4.93
N ASP A 24 -12.42 5.16 5.30
CA ASP A 24 -13.68 5.24 4.55
C ASP A 24 -13.47 5.88 3.18
N SER A 25 -12.57 6.86 3.10
CA SER A 25 -12.17 7.49 1.85
C SER A 25 -11.44 6.52 0.91
N ILE A 26 -10.61 5.61 1.44
CA ILE A 26 -9.89 4.62 0.62
C ILE A 26 -10.83 3.46 0.21
N ILE A 27 -11.54 2.88 1.18
CA ILE A 27 -12.41 1.72 0.97
C ILE A 27 -13.61 2.11 0.09
N GLY A 28 -14.26 3.23 0.41
CA GLY A 28 -15.43 3.73 -0.30
C GLY A 28 -16.50 2.67 -0.50
N LYS A 29 -16.88 2.43 -1.76
CA LYS A 29 -17.76 1.36 -2.22
C LYS A 29 -16.93 0.32 -2.99
N PRO A 30 -16.45 -0.75 -2.32
CA PRO A 30 -15.59 -1.73 -2.97
C PRO A 30 -16.23 -2.41 -4.19
N LYS A 31 -15.39 -2.75 -5.17
CA LYS A 31 -15.79 -3.47 -6.37
C LYS A 31 -15.43 -4.95 -6.26
N LYS A 32 -16.34 -5.84 -6.66
CA LYS A 32 -16.10 -7.28 -6.68
C LYS A 32 -15.79 -7.78 -8.08
N ILE A 33 -14.74 -8.58 -8.21
CA ILE A 33 -14.35 -9.29 -9.44
C ILE A 33 -13.87 -10.69 -9.04
N GLY A 34 -14.62 -11.72 -9.41
CA GLY A 34 -14.36 -13.08 -8.96
C GLY A 34 -14.37 -13.16 -7.42
N ASN A 35 -13.31 -13.73 -6.84
CA ASN A 35 -13.13 -13.88 -5.39
C ASN A 35 -12.43 -12.69 -4.74
N LEU A 36 -12.33 -11.55 -5.44
CA LEU A 36 -11.69 -10.34 -4.94
C LEU A 36 -12.73 -9.26 -4.65
N GLU A 37 -12.59 -8.63 -3.49
CA GLU A 37 -13.12 -7.31 -3.21
C GLU A 37 -11.98 -6.29 -3.28
N ILE A 38 -12.19 -5.23 -4.05
CA ILE A 38 -11.18 -4.22 -4.41
C ILE A 38 -11.64 -2.89 -3.83
N ALA A 39 -10.78 -2.21 -3.06
CA ALA A 39 -11.06 -0.88 -2.53
C ALA A 39 -11.41 0.10 -3.65
N GLN A 40 -12.35 1.02 -3.39
CA GLN A 40 -12.80 1.95 -4.43
C GLN A 40 -11.66 2.86 -4.90
N ASN A 41 -10.87 3.37 -3.96
CA ASN A 41 -9.87 4.39 -4.22
C ASN A 41 -8.46 3.88 -3.89
N ASP A 42 -7.48 4.53 -4.49
CA ASP A 42 -6.08 4.35 -4.11
C ASP A 42 -5.79 5.02 -2.78
N PHE A 43 -4.68 4.64 -2.16
CA PHE A 43 -4.07 5.51 -1.15
C PHE A 43 -3.78 6.90 -1.76
N PRO A 44 -4.02 8.00 -1.02
CA PRO A 44 -3.98 9.36 -1.57
C PRO A 44 -2.58 9.82 -2.02
N ARG A 45 -1.54 9.07 -1.65
CA ARG A 45 -0.18 9.23 -2.15
C ARG A 45 0.42 7.88 -2.51
N LYS A 46 1.45 7.91 -3.36
CA LYS A 46 2.32 6.75 -3.58
C LYS A 46 3.02 6.38 -2.27
N LEU A 47 3.14 5.08 -2.01
CA LEU A 47 3.78 4.56 -0.81
C LEU A 47 5.12 3.93 -1.15
N TYR A 48 6.11 4.19 -0.29
CA TYR A 48 7.32 3.37 -0.23
C TYR A 48 7.00 2.05 0.44
N TRP A 49 7.76 1.00 0.12
CA TRP A 49 7.51 -0.34 0.65
C TRP A 49 7.39 -0.39 2.18
N TYR A 50 8.27 0.33 2.89
CA TYR A 50 8.29 0.36 4.35
C TYR A 50 7.07 1.07 4.99
N ASP A 51 6.32 1.88 4.23
CA ASP A 51 5.09 2.51 4.71
C ASP A 51 3.85 1.60 4.53
N ILE A 52 3.94 0.58 3.67
CA ILE A 52 2.76 -0.19 3.20
C ILE A 52 2.14 -1.02 4.32
N GLU A 53 2.94 -1.73 5.11
CA GLU A 53 2.44 -2.62 6.16
C GLU A 53 1.62 -1.84 7.19
N LYS A 54 2.15 -0.70 7.65
CA LYS A 54 1.44 0.20 8.55
C LYS A 54 0.16 0.73 7.90
N ALA A 55 0.25 1.21 6.66
CA ALA A 55 -0.88 1.80 5.95
C ALA A 55 -2.05 0.80 5.76
N LEU A 56 -1.74 -0.47 5.46
CA LEU A 56 -2.74 -1.53 5.32
C LEU A 56 -3.27 -2.02 6.66
N THR A 57 -2.42 -2.07 7.70
CA THR A 57 -2.84 -2.39 9.06
C THR A 57 -3.84 -1.37 9.58
N ASP A 58 -3.57 -0.07 9.36
CA ASP A 58 -4.47 1.04 9.73
C ASP A 58 -5.80 0.99 8.95
N LEU A 59 -5.81 0.41 7.74
CA LEU A 59 -7.02 0.19 6.95
C LEU A 59 -7.91 -0.93 7.52
N GLY A 60 -7.30 -1.87 8.25
CA GLY A 60 -7.96 -2.96 8.99
C GLY A 60 -8.59 -4.04 8.10
N ASN A 61 -9.41 -4.90 8.71
CA ASN A 61 -10.36 -5.80 8.04
C ASN A 61 -9.79 -6.70 6.92
N GLY A 62 -8.52 -7.09 7.02
CA GLY A 62 -7.86 -8.00 6.09
C GLY A 62 -7.49 -7.40 4.74
N TRP A 63 -7.54 -6.08 4.59
CA TRP A 63 -7.07 -5.40 3.39
C TRP A 63 -5.56 -5.60 3.21
N ARG A 64 -5.15 -5.99 2.01
CA ARG A 64 -3.76 -6.30 1.67
C ARG A 64 -3.38 -5.77 0.29
N LEU A 65 -2.08 -5.82 -0.01
CA LEU A 65 -1.61 -5.67 -1.39
C LEU A 65 -2.18 -6.79 -2.27
N PRO A 66 -2.55 -6.48 -3.53
CA PRO A 66 -2.87 -7.49 -4.51
C PRO A 66 -1.63 -8.31 -4.87
N THR A 67 -1.82 -9.57 -5.23
CA THR A 67 -0.75 -10.36 -5.86
C THR A 67 -0.52 -9.88 -7.30
N LYS A 68 0.56 -10.35 -7.92
CA LYS A 68 0.89 -10.04 -9.32
C LYS A 68 -0.23 -10.47 -10.27
N ASP A 69 -0.90 -11.59 -9.99
CA ASP A 69 -1.95 -12.11 -10.86
C ASP A 69 -3.29 -11.42 -10.58
N GLU A 70 -3.56 -11.04 -9.32
CA GLU A 70 -4.71 -10.20 -8.97
C GLU A 70 -4.61 -8.80 -9.59
N LEU A 71 -3.41 -8.20 -9.62
CA LEU A 71 -3.19 -6.95 -10.37
C LEU A 71 -3.52 -7.11 -11.86
N ASN A 72 -3.21 -8.27 -12.45
CA ASN A 72 -3.52 -8.51 -13.86
C ASN A 72 -5.03 -8.61 -14.07
N ILE A 73 -5.75 -9.28 -13.18
CA ILE A 73 -7.22 -9.33 -13.17
C ILE A 73 -7.80 -7.93 -13.06
N MET A 74 -7.26 -7.10 -12.16
CA MET A 74 -7.67 -5.71 -11.99
C MET A 74 -7.41 -4.88 -13.25
N PHE A 75 -6.24 -5.04 -13.89
CA PHE A 75 -5.90 -4.36 -15.14
C PHE A 75 -6.84 -4.73 -16.29
N LEU A 76 -7.13 -6.02 -16.48
CA LEU A 76 -8.06 -6.51 -17.50
C LEU A 76 -9.50 -6.03 -17.27
N ASN A 77 -9.85 -5.67 -16.03
CA ASN A 77 -11.16 -5.12 -15.66
C ASN A 77 -11.11 -3.64 -15.28
N LYS A 78 -10.03 -2.92 -15.63
CA LYS A 78 -9.78 -1.56 -15.10
C LYS A 78 -10.88 -0.56 -15.46
N GLU A 79 -11.53 -0.70 -16.61
CA GLU A 79 -12.65 0.14 -17.02
C GLU A 79 -13.91 -0.12 -16.17
N LYS A 80 -14.13 -1.36 -15.72
CA LYS A 80 -15.28 -1.74 -14.88
C LYS A 80 -15.10 -1.34 -13.41
N ILE A 81 -13.85 -1.32 -12.93
CA ILE A 81 -13.48 -0.91 -11.58
C ILE A 81 -13.35 0.62 -11.52
N SER A 82 -12.79 1.21 -12.57
CA SER A 82 -12.48 2.64 -12.78
C SER A 82 -11.59 3.27 -11.70
N GLY A 83 -11.21 4.54 -11.91
CA GLY A 83 -10.45 5.33 -10.92
C GLY A 83 -8.99 4.94 -10.74
N PHE A 84 -8.40 4.10 -11.59
CA PHE A 84 -6.97 3.82 -11.57
C PHE A 84 -6.17 4.98 -12.19
N ALA A 85 -5.02 5.30 -11.58
CA ALA A 85 -4.03 6.16 -12.19
C ALA A 85 -3.30 5.42 -13.34
N ASN A 86 -2.91 6.16 -14.38
CA ASN A 86 -2.01 5.68 -15.43
C ASN A 86 -0.57 5.58 -14.91
N SER A 87 -0.34 4.71 -13.94
CA SER A 87 0.95 4.55 -13.25
C SER A 87 1.14 3.12 -12.77
N ARG A 88 2.23 2.88 -12.02
CA ARG A 88 2.56 1.56 -11.47
C ARG A 88 1.91 1.37 -10.10
N TYR A 89 1.51 0.13 -9.84
CA TYR A 89 0.93 -0.35 -8.58
C TYR A 89 1.80 -1.44 -7.95
N TRP A 90 1.88 -1.44 -6.62
CA TRP A 90 2.60 -2.46 -5.86
C TRP A 90 1.87 -3.81 -5.84
N SER A 91 2.65 -4.89 -5.90
CA SER A 91 2.21 -6.27 -5.64
C SER A 91 2.81 -6.81 -4.34
N SER A 92 2.08 -7.70 -3.66
CA SER A 92 2.61 -8.54 -2.58
C SER A 92 3.53 -9.66 -3.07
N THR A 93 3.50 -9.98 -4.36
CA THR A 93 4.35 -11.05 -4.94
C THR A 93 5.81 -10.64 -4.88
N ASP A 94 6.59 -11.41 -4.12
CA ASP A 94 8.01 -11.19 -3.95
C ASP A 94 8.78 -11.42 -5.25
N GLY A 95 9.81 -10.59 -5.45
CA GLY A 95 10.65 -10.62 -6.64
C GLY A 95 12.05 -11.15 -6.40
N GLY A 96 12.40 -11.52 -5.15
CA GLY A 96 13.78 -11.71 -4.72
C GLY A 96 14.53 -10.38 -4.56
N ASP A 97 15.75 -10.44 -4.02
CA ASP A 97 16.71 -9.32 -3.94
C ASP A 97 16.09 -7.95 -3.65
N ASN A 98 15.41 -7.83 -2.51
CA ASN A 98 14.76 -6.59 -2.05
C ASN A 98 13.81 -5.96 -3.08
N SER A 99 13.21 -6.79 -3.93
CA SER A 99 12.33 -6.38 -5.02
C SER A 99 10.95 -7.02 -4.88
N ALA A 100 9.94 -6.34 -5.39
CA ALA A 100 8.58 -6.86 -5.54
C ALA A 100 8.10 -6.61 -6.96
N TRP A 101 7.09 -7.36 -7.38
CA TRP A 101 6.43 -7.09 -8.64
C TRP A 101 5.58 -5.80 -8.56
N GLY A 102 5.41 -5.17 -9.72
CA GLY A 102 4.40 -4.14 -9.91
C GLY A 102 3.87 -4.16 -11.32
N GLN A 103 2.67 -3.59 -11.51
CA GLN A 103 2.01 -3.51 -12.81
C GLN A 103 1.70 -2.07 -13.18
N GLY A 104 2.05 -1.67 -14.40
CA GLY A 104 1.62 -0.39 -14.98
C GLY A 104 0.18 -0.46 -15.49
N PHE A 105 -0.68 0.46 -15.07
CA PHE A 105 -2.09 0.50 -15.48
C PHE A 105 -2.35 1.29 -16.78
N GLU A 106 -1.31 1.93 -17.31
CA GLU A 106 -1.32 2.50 -18.66
C GLU A 106 -1.22 1.41 -19.73
N SER A 107 -0.21 0.54 -19.64
CA SER A 107 0.13 -0.46 -20.68
C SER A 107 -0.05 -1.92 -20.25
N GLY A 108 -0.30 -2.21 -18.97
CA GLY A 108 -0.45 -3.56 -18.44
C GLY A 108 0.85 -4.29 -18.14
N ASN A 109 2.00 -3.66 -18.40
CA ASN A 109 3.31 -4.29 -18.23
C ASN A 109 3.61 -4.60 -16.76
N GLN A 110 4.14 -5.80 -16.50
CA GLN A 110 4.59 -6.21 -15.17
C GLN A 110 6.12 -6.25 -15.11
N LYS A 111 6.70 -5.66 -14.07
CA LYS A 111 8.16 -5.59 -13.87
C LYS A 111 8.50 -5.70 -12.38
N LEU A 112 9.71 -6.17 -12.11
CA LEU A 112 10.32 -6.06 -10.79
C LEU A 112 10.60 -4.59 -10.46
N ALA A 113 10.48 -4.28 -9.19
CA ALA A 113 10.82 -2.99 -8.65
C ALA A 113 11.46 -3.10 -7.28
N ASN A 114 12.50 -2.31 -7.08
CA ASN A 114 13.23 -2.22 -5.83
C ASN A 114 12.33 -1.62 -4.73
N LYS A 115 12.23 -2.29 -3.58
CA LYS A 115 11.38 -1.93 -2.44
C LYS A 115 11.84 -0.65 -1.73
N PHE A 116 13.13 -0.33 -1.77
CA PHE A 116 13.71 0.79 -1.01
C PHE A 116 13.73 2.12 -1.77
N ASN A 117 13.86 2.08 -3.10
CA ASN A 117 14.07 3.28 -3.91
C ASN A 117 12.84 3.70 -4.73
N ASN A 118 11.75 2.95 -4.67
CA ASN A 118 10.54 3.25 -5.43
C ASN A 118 9.36 3.55 -4.51
N ASN A 119 8.47 4.40 -5.00
CA ASN A 119 7.12 4.54 -4.47
C ASN A 119 6.10 4.33 -5.62
N TYR A 120 5.05 3.59 -5.34
CA TYR A 120 3.98 3.30 -6.30
C TYR A 120 2.61 3.43 -5.65
N PHE A 121 1.57 3.42 -6.49
CA PHE A 121 0.21 3.42 -6.01
C PHE A 121 -0.11 2.09 -5.32
N VAL A 122 -1.05 2.16 -4.37
CA VAL A 122 -1.60 1.01 -3.67
C VAL A 122 -3.11 1.08 -3.80
N ARG A 123 -3.72 0.02 -4.34
CA ARG A 123 -5.15 -0.25 -4.23
C ARG A 123 -5.32 -1.54 -3.48
N ALA A 124 -5.91 -1.46 -2.30
CA ALA A 124 -6.05 -2.62 -1.44
C ALA A 124 -7.08 -3.60 -1.99
N VAL A 125 -6.84 -4.89 -1.76
CA VAL A 125 -7.78 -5.97 -2.06
C VAL A 125 -7.94 -6.88 -0.85
N ARG A 126 -9.02 -7.65 -0.81
CA ARG A 126 -9.20 -8.79 0.10
C ARG A 126 -10.02 -9.89 -0.56
N ALA A 127 -10.03 -11.07 0.05
CA ALA A 127 -10.91 -12.14 -0.38
C ALA A 127 -12.38 -11.77 -0.10
N PHE A 128 -13.27 -12.16 -1.02
CA PHE A 128 -14.72 -12.03 -0.91
C PHE A 128 -15.39 -13.40 -0.84
#